data_AF-A0A6C0ETE8-F1
#
_entry.id   AF-A0A6C0ETE8-F1
#
_cell.length_a   1.000
_cell.length_b   1.000
_cell.length_c   1.000
_cell.angle_alpha   90.00
_cell.angle_beta   90.00
_cell.angle_gamma   90.00
#
_symmetry.space_group_name_H-M   'P 1'
#
loop_
_entity.id
_entity.type
_entity.pdbx_description
1 polymer ?
#
loop_
_entity_poly.entity_id
_entity_poly.type
_entity_poly.pdbx_seq_one_letter_code
_entity_poly.pdbx_strand_id
1 'polypeptide(L)'
;MNDINGRIDLTTSGTPLFLQDKIATDDKTNYYTTIKHTLQPSNLSQLFLSHQNINIIQNGIKAGVYVLSNKKYIIDRQSNDVLNSIMSSIFLEYSLHQPDNLTQQITDLNKIVIDYCVPKIYGEIKGYLQYKYDASTLVVPLANPLSTYNNKELVLKHFF
;
A
#
# COMPACT_ATOMS: atom_id res chain seq x y z
N MET A 1 -16.86 8.45 20.32
CA MET A 1 -15.68 8.00 21.08
C MET A 1 -15.83 6.49 21.16
N ASN A 2 -15.03 5.74 20.40
CA ASN A 2 -15.15 4.28 20.40
C ASN A 2 -14.37 3.76 21.60
N ASP A 3 -15.08 3.29 22.61
CA ASP A 3 -14.47 2.64 23.77
C ASP A 3 -13.80 1.34 23.29
N ILE A 4 -12.49 1.28 23.46
CA ILE A 4 -11.69 0.09 23.15
C ILE A 4 -12.04 -0.96 24.20
N ASN A 5 -13.01 -1.80 23.90
CA ASN A 5 -13.57 -2.76 24.85
C ASN A 5 -12.61 -3.95 25.02
N GLY A 6 -11.78 -3.92 26.06
CA GLY A 6 -11.08 -5.08 26.62
C GLY A 6 -9.93 -5.68 25.79
N ARG A 7 -9.63 -5.16 24.60
CA ARG A 7 -8.47 -5.56 23.77
C ARG A 7 -7.34 -4.54 23.83
N ILE A 8 -6.17 -4.93 23.33
CA ILE A 8 -5.01 -4.04 23.19
C ILE A 8 -5.35 -2.99 22.14
N ASP A 9 -5.26 -1.71 22.52
CA ASP A 9 -5.42 -0.60 21.58
C ASP A 9 -4.19 -0.50 20.68
N LEU A 10 -4.37 -0.80 19.39
CA LEU A 10 -3.36 -0.58 18.37
C LEU A 10 -3.54 0.79 17.69
N THR A 11 -4.65 1.48 17.94
CA THR A 11 -5.01 2.73 17.26
C THR A 11 -4.18 3.92 17.74
N THR A 12 -3.87 3.98 19.04
CA THR A 12 -2.90 4.92 19.60
C THR A 12 -1.47 4.57 19.18
N SER A 13 -0.64 5.59 18.99
CA SER A 13 0.71 5.44 18.45
C SER A 13 1.66 4.76 19.45
N GLY A 14 1.97 3.49 19.18
CA GLY A 14 3.05 2.75 19.84
C GLY A 14 2.91 1.26 19.54
N THR A 15 3.91 0.66 18.89
CA THR A 15 3.99 -0.81 18.80
C THR A 15 4.43 -1.34 20.16
N PRO A 16 3.63 -2.17 20.86
CA PRO A 16 4.05 -2.78 22.13
C PRO A 16 5.13 -3.86 21.93
N LEU A 17 5.60 -4.11 20.71
CA LEU A 17 6.66 -5.06 20.40
C LEU A 17 8.04 -4.46 20.75
N PHE A 18 8.39 -4.46 22.03
CA PHE A 18 9.73 -4.10 22.51
C PHE A 18 10.77 -5.22 22.30
N LEU A 19 10.34 -6.41 21.86
CA LEU A 19 11.16 -7.61 21.63
C LEU A 19 11.54 -7.81 20.15
N GLN A 20 11.32 -6.82 19.30
CA GLN A 20 11.62 -6.98 17.88
C GLN A 20 13.12 -6.97 17.63
N ASP A 21 13.62 -8.05 17.04
CA ASP A 21 15.03 -8.21 16.71
C ASP A 21 15.41 -7.17 15.65
N LYS A 22 16.34 -6.27 15.99
CA LYS A 22 16.82 -5.20 15.09
C LYS A 22 17.98 -5.72 14.25
N ILE A 23 17.69 -6.64 13.35
CA ILE A 23 18.68 -7.12 12.38
C ILE A 23 18.98 -5.95 11.43
N ALA A 24 20.25 -5.58 11.31
CA ALA A 24 20.68 -4.57 10.36
C ALA A 24 20.42 -5.06 8.94
N THR A 25 19.53 -4.40 8.21
CA THR A 25 19.33 -4.62 6.78
C THR A 25 20.41 -3.85 6.02
N ASP A 26 21.21 -4.54 5.21
CA ASP A 26 22.17 -3.89 4.32
C ASP A 26 21.44 -3.41 3.06
N ASP A 27 21.18 -2.11 2.98
CA ASP A 27 20.49 -1.48 1.84
C ASP A 27 21.37 -1.36 0.57
N LYS A 28 22.59 -1.92 0.57
CA LYS A 28 23.56 -1.84 -0.54
C LYS A 28 23.25 -2.82 -1.68
N THR A 29 21.98 -3.02 -2.01
CA THR A 29 21.63 -3.86 -3.16
C THR A 29 22.00 -3.13 -4.45
N ASN A 30 22.85 -3.77 -5.28
CA ASN A 30 23.10 -3.29 -6.64
C ASN A 30 21.79 -3.46 -7.43
N TYR A 31 21.04 -2.38 -7.63
CA TYR A 31 19.71 -2.42 -8.25
C TYR A 31 19.71 -3.01 -9.67
N TYR A 32 20.84 -2.91 -10.39
CA TYR A 32 21.02 -3.53 -11.70
C TYR A 32 21.05 -5.07 -11.69
N THR A 33 21.28 -5.71 -10.53
CA THR A 33 21.44 -7.18 -10.45
C THR A 33 20.20 -7.95 -10.91
N THR A 34 19.00 -7.37 -10.78
CA THR A 34 17.75 -8.05 -11.08
C THR A 34 17.58 -8.40 -12.56
N ILE A 35 18.11 -7.58 -13.48
CA ILE A 35 18.02 -7.81 -14.93
C ILE A 35 19.34 -8.24 -15.57
N LYS A 36 20.43 -8.30 -14.78
CA LYS A 36 21.80 -8.55 -15.26
C LYS A 36 21.94 -9.85 -16.06
N HIS A 37 21.15 -10.87 -15.72
CA HIS A 37 21.20 -12.18 -16.38
C HIS A 37 20.27 -12.31 -17.60
N THR A 38 19.34 -11.36 -17.77
CA THR A 38 18.32 -11.41 -18.83
C THR A 38 18.68 -10.49 -19.99
N LEU A 39 19.24 -9.31 -19.71
CA LEU A 39 19.52 -8.28 -20.71
C LEU A 39 20.93 -7.71 -20.57
N GLN A 40 21.50 -7.32 -21.70
CA GLN A 40 22.73 -6.54 -21.73
C GLN A 40 22.48 -5.12 -21.17
N PRO A 41 23.43 -4.56 -20.41
CA PRO A 41 23.30 -3.21 -19.89
C PRO A 41 23.20 -2.21 -21.03
N SER A 42 22.14 -1.42 -21.01
CA SER A 42 21.94 -0.27 -21.90
C SER A 42 21.96 1.00 -21.06
N ASN A 43 22.24 2.14 -21.70
CA ASN A 43 22.17 3.44 -21.02
C ASN A 43 20.78 3.67 -20.40
N LEU A 44 19.72 3.24 -21.11
CA LEU A 44 18.34 3.31 -20.61
C LEU A 44 18.15 2.49 -19.33
N SER A 45 18.60 1.23 -19.31
CA SER A 45 18.41 0.36 -18.16
C SER A 45 19.22 0.80 -16.94
N GLN A 46 20.45 1.29 -17.15
CA GLN A 46 21.28 1.84 -16.07
C GLN A 46 20.67 3.11 -15.47
N LEU A 47 20.13 4.01 -16.30
CA LEU A 47 19.51 5.24 -15.83
C LEU A 47 18.18 4.97 -15.13
N PHE A 48 17.34 4.10 -15.69
CA PHE A 48 16.04 3.76 -15.12
C PHE A 48 16.16 3.02 -13.78
N LEU A 49 17.09 2.06 -13.66
CA LEU A 49 17.34 1.31 -12.42
C LEU A 49 18.35 2.00 -11.48
N SER A 50 18.69 3.26 -11.74
CA SER A 50 19.60 4.01 -10.87
C SER A 50 18.97 4.32 -9.52
N HIS A 51 19.79 4.44 -8.48
CA HIS A 51 19.33 4.83 -7.14
C HIS A 51 18.64 6.21 -7.15
N GLN A 52 19.12 7.13 -7.98
CA GLN A 52 18.54 8.45 -8.18
C GLN A 52 17.11 8.34 -8.71
N ASN A 53 16.88 7.51 -9.74
CA ASN A 53 15.56 7.31 -10.30
C ASN A 53 14.60 6.58 -9.33
N ILE A 54 15.10 5.61 -8.58
CA ILE A 54 14.35 4.96 -7.49
C ILE A 54 13.84 6.00 -6.49
N ASN A 55 14.67 6.96 -6.10
CA ASN A 55 14.24 8.04 -5.20
C ASN A 55 13.18 8.96 -5.81
N ILE A 56 13.27 9.24 -7.10
CA ILE A 56 12.24 10.00 -7.83
C ILE A 56 10.90 9.25 -7.78
N ILE A 57 10.92 7.95 -8.09
CA ILE A 57 9.72 7.10 -8.05
C ILE A 57 9.14 7.01 -6.63
N GLN A 58 9.98 6.81 -5.61
CA GLN A 58 9.54 6.80 -4.20
C GLN A 58 8.82 8.09 -3.81
N ASN A 59 9.37 9.24 -4.20
CA ASN A 59 8.73 10.53 -3.96
C ASN A 59 7.43 10.68 -4.77
N GLY A 60 7.40 10.21 -6.02
CA GLY A 60 6.22 10.16 -6.87
C GLY A 60 5.10 9.32 -6.25
N ILE A 61 5.42 8.14 -5.71
CA ILE A 61 4.48 7.27 -5.00
C ILE A 61 3.94 7.96 -3.74
N LYS A 62 4.81 8.56 -2.92
CA LYS A 62 4.41 9.32 -1.73
C LYS A 62 3.43 10.44 -2.09
N ALA A 63 3.74 11.22 -3.12
CA ALA A 63 2.89 12.31 -3.60
C ALA A 63 1.56 11.78 -4.16
N GLY A 64 1.61 10.71 -4.97
CA GLY A 64 0.42 10.08 -5.56
C GLY A 64 -0.55 9.55 -4.50
N VAL A 65 -0.04 8.85 -3.47
CA VAL A 65 -0.87 8.36 -2.36
C VAL A 65 -1.42 9.50 -1.51
N TYR A 66 -0.61 10.55 -1.27
CA TYR A 66 -1.07 11.74 -0.56
C TYR A 66 -2.22 12.44 -1.28
N VAL A 67 -2.13 12.58 -2.61
CA VAL A 67 -3.20 13.15 -3.44
C VAL A 67 -4.43 12.23 -3.46
N LEU A 68 -4.25 10.94 -3.74
CA LEU A 68 -5.34 9.96 -3.81
C LEU A 68 -6.10 9.81 -2.48
N SER A 69 -5.41 10.00 -1.36
CA SER A 69 -6.01 9.97 -0.02
C SER A 69 -6.70 11.27 0.39
N ASN A 70 -6.87 12.24 -0.51
CA ASN A 70 -7.35 13.59 -0.18
C ASN A 70 -6.52 14.26 0.92
N LYS A 71 -5.19 14.15 0.83
CA LYS A 71 -4.22 14.75 1.76
C LYS A 71 -4.27 14.20 3.19
N LYS A 72 -4.82 13.00 3.37
CA LYS A 72 -5.04 12.39 4.69
C LYS A 72 -3.88 11.53 5.17
N TYR A 73 -3.21 10.80 4.27
CA TYR A 73 -2.19 9.82 4.64
C TYR A 73 -0.84 10.21 4.06
N ILE A 74 0.18 10.27 4.93
CA ILE A 74 1.59 10.41 4.54
C ILE A 74 2.25 9.07 4.83
N ILE A 75 2.81 8.45 3.79
CA ILE A 75 3.49 7.16 3.90
C ILE A 75 5.00 7.32 3.96
N ASP A 76 5.64 6.34 4.58
CA ASP A 76 7.08 6.18 4.57
C ASP A 76 7.58 5.59 3.24
N ARG A 77 8.90 5.51 3.12
CA ARG A 77 9.56 4.87 1.97
C ARG A 77 9.17 3.40 1.91
N GLN A 78 8.94 2.93 0.69
CA GLN A 78 8.68 1.51 0.44
C GLN A 78 10.00 0.74 0.33
N SER A 79 9.95 -0.58 0.52
CA SER A 79 11.14 -1.44 0.36
C SER A 79 11.77 -1.26 -1.03
N ASN A 80 13.07 -0.96 -1.06
CA ASN A 80 13.81 -0.77 -2.31
C ASN A 80 13.85 -2.06 -3.14
N ASP A 81 13.92 -3.24 -2.51
CA ASP A 81 14.00 -4.53 -3.20
C ASP A 81 12.70 -4.86 -3.94
N VAL A 82 11.56 -4.65 -3.27
CA VAL A 82 10.22 -4.84 -3.87
C VAL A 82 10.02 -3.85 -5.01
N LEU A 83 10.39 -2.58 -4.80
CA LEU A 83 10.30 -1.57 -5.84
C LEU A 83 11.19 -1.89 -7.04
N ASN A 84 12.41 -2.37 -6.80
CA ASN A 84 13.33 -2.77 -7.86
C ASN A 84 12.81 -3.96 -8.68
N SER A 85 12.14 -4.93 -8.02
CA SER A 85 11.45 -6.01 -8.71
C SER A 85 10.33 -5.50 -9.63
N ILE A 86 9.47 -4.61 -9.13
CA ILE A 86 8.39 -3.99 -9.91
C ILE A 86 8.94 -3.19 -11.09
N MET A 87 9.94 -2.35 -10.84
CA MET A 87 10.62 -1.57 -11.88
C MET A 87 11.22 -2.49 -12.95
N SER A 88 11.86 -3.58 -12.55
CA SER A 88 12.43 -4.56 -13.49
C SER A 88 11.36 -5.21 -14.35
N SER A 89 10.24 -5.63 -13.77
CA SER A 89 9.11 -6.20 -14.54
C SER A 89 8.55 -5.20 -15.55
N ILE A 90 8.31 -3.95 -15.13
CA ILE A 90 7.79 -2.90 -16.02
C ILE A 90 8.79 -2.55 -17.12
N PHE A 91 10.08 -2.53 -16.81
CA PHE A 91 11.12 -2.31 -17.80
C PHE A 91 11.12 -3.41 -18.88
N LEU A 92 11.01 -4.68 -18.48
CA LEU A 92 10.96 -5.80 -19.42
C LEU A 92 9.72 -5.76 -20.32
N GLU A 93 8.59 -5.29 -19.81
CA GLU A 93 7.32 -5.28 -20.54
C GLU A 93 7.14 -4.06 -21.45
N TYR A 94 7.54 -2.86 -20.99
CA TYR A 94 7.20 -1.59 -21.64
C TYR A 94 8.39 -0.83 -22.24
N SER A 95 9.62 -1.34 -22.13
CA SER A 95 10.78 -0.62 -22.68
C SER A 95 10.80 -0.64 -24.21
N LEU A 96 10.97 0.54 -24.81
CA LEU A 96 11.02 0.72 -26.28
C LEU A 96 12.44 0.57 -26.85
N HIS A 97 13.46 0.56 -26.00
CA HIS A 97 14.89 0.45 -26.36
C HIS A 97 15.34 1.44 -27.45
N GLN A 98 14.72 2.62 -27.54
CA GLN A 98 15.11 3.61 -28.53
C GLN A 98 16.41 4.32 -28.10
N PRO A 99 17.35 4.56 -29.02
CA PRO A 99 18.63 5.23 -28.70
C PRO A 99 18.45 6.71 -28.35
N ASP A 100 17.39 7.34 -28.86
CA ASP A 100 17.08 8.76 -28.67
C ASP A 100 15.99 8.97 -27.61
N ASN A 101 15.89 10.17 -27.04
CA ASN A 101 14.86 10.56 -26.06
C ASN A 101 14.82 9.73 -24.76
N LEU A 102 15.98 9.34 -24.23
CA LEU A 102 16.08 8.56 -22.98
C LEU A 102 15.31 9.20 -21.81
N THR A 103 15.33 10.52 -21.69
CA THR A 103 14.60 11.23 -20.62
C THR A 103 13.10 11.04 -20.69
N GLN A 104 12.52 11.09 -21.91
CA GLN A 104 11.09 10.90 -22.10
C GLN A 104 10.72 9.45 -21.79
N GLN A 105 11.50 8.49 -22.31
CA GLN A 105 11.30 7.07 -22.03
C GLN A 105 11.34 6.77 -20.52
N ILE A 106 12.29 7.34 -19.78
CA ILE A 106 12.37 7.16 -18.32
C ILE A 106 11.15 7.78 -17.63
N THR A 107 10.70 8.96 -18.07
CA THR A 107 9.53 9.63 -17.49
C THR A 107 8.26 8.80 -17.70
N ASP A 108 8.09 8.24 -18.89
CA ASP A 108 6.95 7.38 -19.23
C ASP A 108 6.98 6.07 -18.42
N LEU A 109 8.14 5.42 -18.31
CA LEU A 109 8.30 4.23 -17.48
C LEU A 109 8.05 4.53 -15.99
N ASN A 110 8.59 5.63 -15.47
CA ASN A 110 8.36 6.06 -14.10
C ASN A 110 6.88 6.27 -13.81
N LYS A 111 6.15 6.87 -14.77
CA LYS A 111 4.71 7.06 -14.66
C LYS A 111 3.97 5.72 -14.53
N ILE A 112 4.31 4.74 -15.38
CA ILE A 112 3.70 3.40 -15.31
C ILE A 112 3.95 2.75 -13.94
N VAL A 113 5.17 2.87 -13.39
CA VAL A 113 5.50 2.35 -12.06
C VAL A 113 4.65 3.03 -10.98
N ILE A 114 4.55 4.36 -11.01
CA ILE A 114 3.79 5.14 -10.02
C ILE A 114 2.29 4.79 -10.10
N ASP A 115 1.73 4.78 -11.31
CA ASP A 115 0.32 4.50 -11.55
C ASP A 115 -0.06 3.06 -11.13
N TYR A 116 0.86 2.11 -11.24
CA TYR A 116 0.69 0.75 -10.72
C TYR A 116 0.76 0.68 -9.19
N CYS A 117 1.71 1.37 -8.56
CA CYS A 117 1.98 1.27 -7.13
C CYS A 117 0.97 2.05 -6.26
N VAL A 118 0.58 3.25 -6.67
CA VAL A 118 -0.27 4.16 -5.88
C VAL A 118 -1.61 3.53 -5.45
N PRO A 119 -2.44 2.95 -6.34
CA PRO A 119 -3.73 2.38 -5.95
C PRO A 119 -3.56 1.16 -5.04
N LYS A 120 -2.52 0.35 -5.25
CA LYS A 120 -2.21 -0.82 -4.40
C LYS A 120 -1.88 -0.40 -2.98
N ILE A 121 -0.93 0.53 -2.83
CA ILE A 121 -0.53 1.05 -1.52
C ILE A 121 -1.72 1.71 -0.82
N TYR A 122 -2.55 2.47 -1.54
CA TYR A 122 -3.75 3.06 -0.96
C TYR A 122 -4.77 2.01 -0.46
N GLY A 123 -4.92 0.90 -1.19
CA GLY A 123 -5.68 -0.27 -0.75
C GLY A 123 -5.12 -0.88 0.53
N GLU A 124 -3.81 -1.09 0.58
CA GLU A 124 -3.10 -1.62 1.76
C GLU A 124 -3.24 -0.70 2.98
N ILE A 125 -3.20 0.63 2.81
CA ILE A 125 -3.44 1.57 3.91
C ILE A 125 -4.84 1.38 4.50
N LYS A 126 -5.87 1.24 3.66
CA LYS A 126 -7.24 0.98 4.13
C LYS A 126 -7.33 -0.35 4.85
N GLY A 127 -6.73 -1.40 4.29
CA GLY A 127 -6.68 -2.72 4.90
C GLY A 127 -5.97 -2.68 6.26
N TYR A 128 -4.85 -2.00 6.35
CA TYR A 128 -4.09 -1.84 7.59
C TYR A 128 -4.88 -1.07 8.66
N LEU A 129 -5.56 0.02 8.30
CA LEU A 129 -6.41 0.76 9.25
C LEU A 129 -7.59 -0.08 9.74
N GLN A 130 -8.23 -0.85 8.84
CA GLN A 130 -9.30 -1.77 9.19
C GLN A 130 -8.80 -2.87 10.12
N TYR A 131 -7.63 -3.46 9.82
CA TYR A 131 -6.97 -4.44 10.68
C TYR A 131 -6.72 -3.88 12.08
N LYS A 132 -6.16 -2.65 12.18
CA LYS A 132 -5.92 -2.00 13.48
C LYS A 132 -7.22 -1.84 14.27
N TYR A 133 -8.31 -1.47 13.59
CA TYR A 133 -9.62 -1.33 14.20
C TYR A 133 -10.15 -2.69 14.69
N ASP A 134 -10.22 -3.69 13.82
CA ASP A 134 -10.76 -5.02 14.12
C ASP A 134 -9.95 -5.75 15.21
N ALA A 135 -8.63 -5.54 15.24
CA ALA A 135 -7.77 -6.07 16.29
C ALA A 135 -7.95 -5.35 17.63
N SER A 136 -8.31 -4.06 17.63
CA SER A 136 -8.52 -3.27 18.85
C SER A 136 -9.95 -3.36 19.39
N THR A 137 -10.93 -3.73 18.57
CA THR A 137 -12.33 -3.86 19.00
C THR A 137 -12.75 -5.32 19.15
N LEU A 138 -13.67 -5.60 20.08
CA LEU A 138 -14.35 -6.89 20.12
C LEU A 138 -15.27 -7.04 18.91
N VAL A 139 -15.38 -8.26 18.40
CA VAL A 139 -16.35 -8.58 17.35
C VAL A 139 -17.76 -8.33 17.89
N VAL A 140 -18.52 -7.48 17.20
CA VAL A 140 -19.94 -7.30 17.50
C VAL A 140 -20.69 -8.45 16.84
N PRO A 141 -21.43 -9.28 17.61
CA PRO A 141 -22.24 -10.34 17.03
C PRO A 141 -23.24 -9.77 16.00
N LEU A 142 -23.54 -10.56 14.98
CA LEU A 142 -24.61 -10.20 14.04
C LEU A 142 -25.91 -9.99 14.83
N ALA A 143 -26.62 -8.90 14.51
CA ALA A 143 -27.91 -8.65 15.12
C ALA A 143 -28.87 -9.83 14.84
N ASN A 144 -29.74 -10.12 15.80
CA ASN A 144 -30.77 -11.13 15.62
C ASN A 144 -31.62 -10.79 14.38
N PRO A 145 -32.06 -11.80 13.61
CA PRO A 145 -32.92 -11.55 12.46
C PRO A 145 -34.21 -10.85 12.91
N LEU A 146 -34.55 -9.76 12.23
CA LEU A 146 -35.82 -9.09 12.44
C LEU A 146 -36.90 -9.85 11.66
N SER A 147 -38.00 -10.15 12.32
CA SER A 147 -39.18 -10.68 11.65
C SER A 147 -39.70 -9.65 10.67
N THR A 148 -39.85 -10.02 9.40
CA THR A 148 -40.55 -9.22 8.38
C THR A 148 -42.06 -9.43 8.43
N TYR A 149 -42.53 -10.38 9.23
CA TYR A 149 -43.94 -10.69 9.39
C TYR A 149 -44.63 -9.59 10.19
N ASN A 150 -45.58 -8.90 9.53
CA ASN A 150 -46.41 -7.90 10.18
C ASN A 150 -47.63 -8.63 10.77
N ASN A 151 -47.58 -8.94 12.06
CA ASN A 151 -48.64 -9.68 12.70
C ASN A 151 -49.88 -8.77 12.84
N LYS A 152 -50.98 -9.11 12.14
CA LYS A 152 -52.30 -8.55 12.44
C LYS A 152 -52.79 -9.18 13.73
N GLU A 153 -52.20 -8.78 14.86
CA GLU A 153 -52.64 -9.27 16.14
C GLU A 153 -53.94 -8.55 16.54
N LEU A 154 -54.98 -9.33 16.79
CA LEU A 154 -56.14 -8.89 17.55
C LEU A 154 -55.77 -8.87 19.04
N VAL A 155 -54.78 -8.06 19.42
CA VAL A 155 -54.54 -7.78 20.84
C VAL A 155 -55.68 -6.91 21.32
N LEU A 156 -56.55 -7.48 22.14
CA LEU A 156 -57.56 -6.72 22.85
C LEU A 156 -56.84 -5.68 23.71
N LYS A 157 -57.16 -4.39 23.52
CA LYS A 157 -56.71 -3.36 24.45
C LYS A 157 -57.18 -3.76 25.84
N HIS A 158 -56.26 -3.86 26.78
CA HIS A 158 -56.63 -4.01 28.19
C HIS A 158 -57.51 -2.81 28.54
N PHE A 159 -58.72 -3.09 28.98
CA PHE A 159 -59.50 -2.12 29.74
C PHE A 159 -59.25 -2.44 31.21
N PHE A 160 -59.10 -1.38 31.99
CA PHE A 160 -58.66 -1.28 33.39
C PHE A 160 -57.14 -1.29 33.59
#